data_AF-A0A9K3DN22-F1
#
_entry.id   AF-A0A9K3DN22-F1
#
_cell.length_a   1.000
_cell.length_b   1.000
_cell.length_c   1.000
_cell.angle_alpha   90.00
_cell.angle_beta   90.00
_cell.angle_gamma   90.00
#
_symmetry.space_group_name_H-M   'P 1'
#
loop_
_entity.id
_entity.type
_entity.pdbx_description
1 polymer ?
#
loop_
_entity_poly.entity_id
_entity_poly.type
_entity_poly.pdbx_seq_one_letter_code
_entity_poly.pdbx_strand_id
1 'polypeptide(L)' 'MDITEGSPDLHGFRMPAEWEPHSQTWLGWPERPDNWRHHGVYGQSAFAKVASAISKFEPVTVCASPSQE' A
#
# COMPACT_ATOMS: atom_id res chain seq x y z
N MET A 1 -31.94 4.92 0.25
CA MET A 1 -30.95 5.03 -0.82
C MET A 1 -29.97 3.90 -0.58
N ASP A 2 -29.93 2.94 -1.49
CA ASP A 2 -29.00 1.81 -1.38
C ASP A 2 -27.59 2.32 -1.70
N ILE A 3 -26.64 2.13 -0.79
CA ILE A 3 -25.26 2.59 -0.99
C ILE A 3 -24.54 1.82 -2.11
N THR A 4 -25.13 0.71 -2.57
CA THR A 4 -24.60 -0.10 -3.67
C THR A 4 -25.04 0.37 -5.06
N GLU A 5 -26.03 1.27 -5.13
CA GLU A 5 -26.49 1.85 -6.40
C GLU A 5 -25.89 3.25 -6.62
N GLY A 6 -25.43 3.54 -7.85
CA GLY A 6 -24.89 4.85 -8.23
C GLY A 6 -23.38 5.02 -8.04
N SER A 7 -22.87 6.23 -8.27
CA SER A 7 -21.45 6.58 -8.18
C SER A 7 -21.11 7.28 -6.85
N PRO A 8 -19.83 7.24 -6.39
CA PRO A 8 -19.45 7.81 -5.09
C PRO A 8 -19.83 9.29 -4.90
N ASP A 9 -19.81 10.09 -5.96
CA ASP A 9 -20.17 11.51 -5.94
C ASP A 9 -21.66 11.74 -5.66
N LEU A 10 -22.55 10.85 -6.11
CA LEU A 10 -23.98 10.88 -5.76
C LEU A 10 -24.22 10.65 -4.26
N HIS A 11 -23.25 10.03 -3.59
CA HIS A 11 -23.24 9.78 -2.15
C HIS A 11 -22.38 10.79 -1.37
N GLY A 12 -21.87 11.85 -2.03
CA GLY A 12 -21.07 12.90 -1.39
C GLY A 12 -19.61 12.50 -1.09
N PHE A 13 -19.13 11.37 -1.63
CA PHE A 13 -17.73 10.97 -1.52
C PHE A 13 -16.90 11.51 -2.68
N ARG A 14 -15.61 11.75 -2.42
CA ARG A 14 -14.60 12.00 -3.45
C ARG A 14 -13.30 11.31 -3.10
N MET A 15 -12.48 11.03 -4.10
CA MET A 15 -11.08 10.68 -3.87
C MET A 15 -10.32 11.96 -3.47
N PRO A 16 -9.72 12.01 -2.27
CA PRO A 16 -8.85 13.12 -1.90
C PRO A 16 -7.59 13.12 -2.77
N ALA A 17 -6.96 14.28 -2.91
CA ALA A 17 -5.66 14.37 -3.53
C ALA A 17 -4.57 13.77 -2.63
N GLU A 18 -3.49 13.28 -3.22
CA GLU A 18 -2.38 12.61 -2.52
C GLU A 18 -1.58 13.53 -1.57
N TRP A 19 -1.78 14.84 -1.62
CA TRP A 19 -1.14 15.79 -0.69
C TRP A 19 -2.04 16.20 0.48
N GLU A 20 -3.29 15.72 0.51
CA GLU A 20 -4.18 15.92 1.65
C GLU A 20 -3.71 15.03 2.84
N PRO A 21 -4.05 15.38 4.09
CA PRO A 21 -3.58 14.61 5.25
C PRO A 21 -3.92 13.11 5.16
N HIS A 22 -2.92 12.27 5.35
CA HIS A 22 -3.05 10.82 5.37
C HIS A 22 -3.18 10.27 6.79
N SER A 23 -3.91 9.17 6.94
CA SER A 23 -3.90 8.39 8.17
C SER A 23 -2.74 7.38 8.21
N GLN A 24 -2.37 6.81 7.06
CA GLN A 24 -1.29 5.83 6.90
C GLN A 24 -0.99 5.52 5.43
N THR A 25 0.15 4.86 5.20
CA THR A 25 0.52 4.24 3.93
C THR A 25 0.39 2.71 4.00
N TRP A 26 -0.06 2.10 2.89
CA TRP A 26 -0.06 0.65 2.69
C TRP A 26 0.96 0.24 1.63
N LEU A 27 1.70 -0.86 1.87
CA LEU A 27 2.67 -1.42 0.92
C LEU A 27 2.47 -2.93 0.76
N GLY A 28 2.57 -3.44 -0.47
CA GLY A 28 2.63 -4.88 -0.75
C GLY A 28 4.07 -5.40 -0.71
N TRP A 29 4.30 -6.56 -0.11
CA TRP A 29 5.63 -7.18 -0.02
C TRP A 29 6.04 -7.87 -1.34
N PRO A 30 7.23 -7.57 -1.90
CA PRO A 30 7.67 -8.17 -3.15
C PRO A 30 8.20 -9.60 -2.94
N GLU A 31 7.61 -10.58 -3.62
CA GLU A 31 8.00 -12.00 -3.48
C GLU A 31 8.06 -12.79 -4.81
N ARG A 32 7.23 -12.41 -5.79
CA ARG A 32 6.99 -13.19 -7.02
C ARG A 32 8.27 -13.41 -7.84
N PRO A 33 8.80 -14.65 -7.97
CA PRO A 33 10.11 -14.89 -8.59
C PRO A 33 10.13 -14.72 -10.12
N ASP A 34 8.96 -14.76 -10.76
CA ASP A 34 8.80 -14.46 -12.18
C ASP A 34 8.98 -12.96 -12.50
N ASN A 35 8.72 -12.09 -11.52
CA ASN A 35 8.93 -10.64 -11.63
C ASN A 35 10.20 -10.17 -10.92
N TRP A 36 10.55 -10.78 -9.78
CA TRP A 36 11.64 -10.38 -8.92
C TRP A 36 12.77 -11.40 -8.91
N ARG A 37 13.92 -11.02 -9.48
CA ARG A 37 15.14 -11.84 -9.44
C ARG A 37 15.54 -12.25 -8.01
N HIS A 38 16.18 -13.41 -7.89
CA HIS A 38 16.66 -13.96 -6.62
C HIS A 38 15.58 -14.02 -5.54
N HIS A 39 14.38 -14.48 -5.90
CA HIS A 39 13.25 -14.65 -4.97
C HIS A 39 12.90 -13.37 -4.20
N GLY A 40 13.00 -12.20 -4.83
CA GLY A 40 12.58 -10.95 -4.22
C GLY A 40 13.59 -10.25 -3.32
N VAL A 41 14.68 -10.89 -2.88
CA VAL A 41 15.57 -10.37 -1.81
C VAL A 41 16.03 -8.91 -2.04
N TYR A 42 16.39 -8.56 -3.27
CA TYR A 42 16.79 -7.17 -3.58
C TYR A 42 15.61 -6.19 -3.57
N GLY A 43 14.45 -6.61 -4.08
CA GLY A 43 13.21 -5.83 -4.03
C GLY A 43 12.75 -5.62 -2.59
N GLN A 44 12.81 -6.66 -1.77
CA GLN A 44 12.50 -6.63 -0.34
C GLN A 44 13.39 -5.65 0.40
N SER A 45 14.71 -5.66 0.14
CA SER A 45 15.63 -4.68 0.73
C SER A 45 15.29 -3.24 0.32
N ALA A 46 14.89 -3.02 -0.93
CA ALA A 46 14.46 -1.70 -1.39
C ALA A 46 13.14 -1.27 -0.74
N PHE A 47 12.14 -2.15 -0.68
CA PHE A 47 10.83 -1.89 -0.08
C PHE A 47 10.94 -1.64 1.43
N ALA A 48 11.81 -2.37 2.13
CA ALA A 48 12.09 -2.12 3.54
C ALA A 48 12.66 -0.70 3.77
N LYS A 49 13.53 -0.21 2.87
CA LYS A 49 14.05 1.16 2.94
C LYS A 49 12.96 2.21 2.68
N VAL A 50 12.06 1.95 1.72
CA VAL A 50 10.92 2.82 1.43
C VAL A 50 9.97 2.88 2.62
N ALA A 51 9.57 1.73 3.16
CA ALA A 51 8.72 1.64 4.37
C ALA A 51 9.36 2.40 5.54
N SER A 52 10.67 2.20 5.77
CA SER A 52 11.42 2.88 6.83
C SER A 52 11.55 4.40 6.61
N ALA A 53 11.49 4.86 5.37
CA ALA A 53 11.51 6.29 5.06
C ALA A 53 10.14 6.92 5.33
N ILE A 54 9.05 6.27 4.90
CA ILE A 54 7.67 6.74 5.09
C ILE A 54 7.29 6.70 6.57
N SER A 55 7.74 5.69 7.33
CA SER A 55 7.43 5.51 8.75
C SER A 55 7.90 6.67 9.65
N LYS A 56 8.73 7.58 9.13
CA LYS A 56 9.13 8.81 9.83
C LYS A 56 8.05 9.89 9.81
N PHE A 57 7.06 9.77 8.93
CA PHE A 57 6.03 10.77 8.68
C PHE A 57 4.63 10.26 9.04
N GLU A 58 4.35 8.99 8.81
CA GLU A 58 3.04 8.37 9.07
C GLU A 58 3.16 6.86 9.34
N PRO A 59 2.14 6.22 9.93
CA PRO A 59 2.11 4.77 10.08
C PRO A 59 2.21 4.05 8.72
N VAL A 60 2.93 2.92 8.69
CA VAL A 60 3.06 2.08 7.50
C VAL A 60 2.59 0.67 7.82
N THR A 61 1.67 0.15 7.00
CA THR A 61 1.26 -1.25 7.03
C THR A 61 1.81 -1.99 5.81
N VAL A 62 2.55 -3.07 6.04
CA VAL A 62 3.07 -3.94 4.98
C VAL A 62 2.24 -5.22 4.93
N CYS A 63 1.63 -5.50 3.78
CA CYS A 63 0.91 -6.74 3.52
C CYS A 63 1.85 -7.75 2.85
N ALA A 64 2.15 -8.84 3.54
CA ALA A 64 2.96 -9.95 3.04
C ALA A 64 2.13 -11.24 2.94
N SER A 65 2.57 -12.19 2.12
CA SER A 65 1.97 -13.52 2.11
C SER A 65 2.36 -14.28 3.39
N PRO A 66 1.56 -15.27 3.82
CA PRO A 66 1.93 -16.12 4.96
C PRO A 66 3.26 -16.87 4.78
N SER A 67 3.71 -17.09 3.55
CA SER A 67 5.01 -17.72 3.27
C SER A 67 6.22 -16.78 3.44
N GLN A 68 6.00 -15.54 3.83
CA GLN A 68 7.02 -14.52 4.08
C GLN A 68 7.05 -14.05 5.54
N GLU A 69 6.43 -14.80 6.46
CA GLU A 69 6.53 -14.60 7.92
C GLU A 69 7.88 -15.08 8.50
#